data_AF-A0A4Q6IME4-F1
#
_entry.id   AF-A0A4Q6IME4-F1
#
_cell.length_a   1.000
_cell.length_b   1.000
_cell.length_c   1.000
_cell.angle_alpha   90.00
_cell.angle_beta   90.00
_cell.angle_gamma   90.00
#
_symmetry.space_group_name_H-M   'P 1'
#
loop_
_entity.id
_entity.type
_entity.pdbx_description
1 polymer ?
#
loop_
_entity_poly.entity_id
_entity_poly.type
_entity_poly.pdbx_seq_one_letter_code
_entity_poly.pdbx_strand_id
1 'polypeptide(L)' 'MALEMRDRCERCETAALPLDAPARICSYECTFCVPCSEAMRDVCPNCGGELVPRPRRS' A
#
# COMPACT_ATOMS: atom_id res chain seq x y z
N MET A 1 -20.64 8.57 -10.16
CA MET A 1 -19.21 8.94 -10.01
C MET A 1 -18.56 7.73 -9.37
N ALA A 2 -17.73 7.02 -10.12
CA ALA A 2 -17.28 5.68 -9.77
C ALA A 2 -16.38 5.72 -8.53
N LEU A 3 -16.60 4.81 -7.57
CA LEU A 3 -15.66 4.57 -6.49
C LEU A 3 -14.34 4.08 -7.11
N GLU A 4 -13.34 4.96 -7.15
CA GLU A 4 -11.99 4.61 -7.56
C GLU A 4 -11.38 3.71 -6.47
N MET A 5 -11.36 2.41 -6.73
CA MET A 5 -10.50 1.49 -5.98
C MET A 5 -9.08 2.03 -6.09
N ARG A 6 -8.43 2.35 -4.96
CA ARG A 6 -7.07 2.88 -4.96
C ARG A 6 -6.11 1.76 -5.35
N ASP A 7 -5.88 1.65 -6.64
CA ASP A 7 -4.95 0.73 -7.29
C ASP A 7 -3.53 1.30 -7.36
N ARG A 8 -3.19 2.28 -6.51
CA ARG A 8 -1.89 2.96 -6.55
C ARG A 8 -1.34 3.19 -5.16
N CYS A 9 -0.02 3.30 -5.10
CA CYS A 9 0.68 3.65 -3.88
C CYS A 9 0.34 5.07 -3.42
N GLU A 10 -0.04 5.25 -2.15
CA GLU A 10 -0.36 6.57 -1.59
C GLU A 10 0.85 7.49 -1.38
N ARG A 11 2.08 6.97 -1.51
CA ARG A 11 3.31 7.78 -1.38
C ARG A 11 3.81 8.30 -2.72
N CYS A 12 3.89 7.44 -3.72
CA CYS A 12 4.47 7.78 -5.01
C CYS A 12 3.45 7.97 -6.12
N GLU A 13 2.20 7.52 -5.92
CA GLU A 13 1.06 7.59 -6.86
C GLU A 13 1.31 7.02 -8.26
N THR A 14 2.51 6.50 -8.50
CA THR A 14 3.03 6.05 -9.80
C THR A 14 3.06 4.53 -9.86
N ALA A 15 3.29 3.86 -8.73
CA ALA A 15 3.28 2.42 -8.66
C ALA A 15 1.84 1.90 -8.67
N ALA A 16 1.48 1.15 -9.71
CA ALA A 16 0.23 0.40 -9.77
C ALA A 16 0.29 -0.82 -8.83
N LEU A 17 -0.73 -0.97 -7.99
CA LEU A 17 -0.91 -2.00 -6.98
C LEU A 17 -2.22 -2.77 -7.24
N PRO A 18 -2.31 -3.53 -8.36
CA PRO A 18 -3.42 -4.44 -8.60
C PRO A 18 -3.52 -5.48 -7.47
N LEU A 19 -4.66 -6.20 -7.39
CA LEU A 19 -4.93 -7.14 -6.30
C LEU A 19 -3.81 -8.18 -6.06
N ASP A 20 -3.14 -8.60 -7.13
CA ASP A 20 -2.07 -9.61 -7.10
C ASP A 20 -0.65 -9.04 -6.99
N ALA A 21 -0.49 -7.71 -7.07
CA ALA A 21 0.82 -7.10 -6.97
C ALA A 21 1.36 -7.14 -5.53
N PRO A 22 2.70 -7.25 -5.38
CA PRO A 22 3.32 -7.10 -4.08
C PRO A 22 3.11 -5.66 -3.59
N ALA A 23 2.19 -5.51 -2.65
CA ALA A 23 1.84 -4.26 -1.99
C ALA A 23 1.96 -4.44 -0.47
N ARG A 24 2.07 -3.33 0.24
CA ARG A 24 2.15 -3.28 1.69
C ARG A 24 0.95 -2.50 2.20
N ILE A 25 0.31 -2.99 3.23
CA ILE A 25 -0.91 -2.42 3.79
C ILE A 25 -0.77 -2.26 5.31
N CYS A 26 -1.32 -1.20 5.87
CA CYS A 26 -1.43 -1.03 7.33
C CYS A 26 -2.84 -1.43 7.83
N SER A 27 -3.05 -1.47 9.14
CA SER A 27 -4.38 -1.72 9.73
C SER A 27 -5.44 -0.69 9.37
N TYR A 28 -5.04 0.51 8.94
CA TYR A 28 -5.92 1.57 8.45
C TYR A 28 -6.13 1.51 6.93
N GLU A 29 -5.75 0.40 6.29
CA GLU A 29 -5.92 0.15 4.87
C GLU A 29 -5.13 1.09 3.93
N CYS A 30 -4.17 1.86 4.47
CA CYS A 30 -3.25 2.61 3.64
C CYS A 30 -2.34 1.65 2.86
N THR A 31 -2.24 1.85 1.55
CA THR A 31 -1.54 0.92 0.65
C THR A 31 -0.31 1.56 0.02
N PHE A 32 0.82 0.88 0.11
CA PHE A 32 2.11 1.35 -0.37
C PHE A 32 2.83 0.29 -1.22
N CYS A 33 3.67 0.78 -2.13
CA CYS A 33 4.55 -0.06 -2.93
C CYS A 33 5.67 -0.65 -2.06
N VAL A 34 6.22 -1.82 -2.40
CA VAL A 34 7.36 -2.41 -1.68
C VAL A 34 8.53 -1.43 -1.52
N PRO A 35 9.05 -0.76 -2.58
CA PRO A 35 10.17 0.16 -2.39
C PRO A 35 9.80 1.37 -1.53
N CYS A 36 8.53 1.76 -1.53
CA CYS A 36 8.00 2.83 -0.69
C CYS A 36 8.01 2.43 0.78
N SER A 37 7.55 1.21 1.10
CA SER A 37 7.57 0.71 2.49
C SER A 37 9.00 0.50 2.97
N GLU A 38 9.89 -0.06 2.13
CA GLU A 38 11.30 -0.25 2.47
C GLU A 38 12.00 1.08 2.78
N ALA A 39 11.78 2.10 1.95
CA ALA A 39 12.30 3.44 2.21
C ALA A 39 11.71 4.11 3.47
N MET A 40 10.57 3.61 3.96
CA MET A 40 9.92 4.03 5.21
C MET A 40 10.17 3.06 6.37
N ARG A 41 11.03 2.05 6.18
CA ARG A 41 11.29 0.99 7.17
C ARG A 41 10.02 0.27 7.63
N ASP A 42 9.11 0.03 6.69
CA ASP A 42 7.81 -0.57 6.92
C ASP A 42 6.96 0.16 7.98
N VAL A 43 7.11 1.50 8.07
CA VAL A 43 6.26 2.35 8.92
C VAL A 43 5.37 3.24 8.06
N CYS A 44 4.06 3.18 8.29
CA CYS A 44 3.06 4.01 7.64
C CYS A 44 3.27 5.49 8.02
N PRO A 45 3.34 6.44 7.07
CA PRO A 45 3.63 7.84 7.36
C PRO A 45 2.33 8.60 7.71
N ASN A 46 1.18 8.11 7.24
CA ASN A 46 -0.14 8.68 7.49
C ASN A 46 -0.68 8.26 8.86
N CYS A 47 -0.33 7.06 9.31
CA CYS A 47 -0.95 6.41 10.45
C CYS A 47 0.04 5.97 11.55
N GLY A 48 1.35 5.93 11.27
CA GLY A 48 2.38 5.52 12.22
C GLY A 48 2.42 4.01 12.53
N GLY A 49 1.52 3.22 11.94
CA GLY A 49 1.48 1.76 12.11
C GLY A 49 2.49 1.00 11.27
N GLU A 50 2.64 -0.29 11.53
CA GLU A 50 3.48 -1.19 10.74
C GLU A 50 2.84 -1.52 9.37
N LEU A 51 3.66 -1.59 8.34
CA LEU A 51 3.30 -1.96 6.97
C LEU A 51 3.60 -3.45 6.74
N VAL A 52 2.54 -4.24 6.74
CA VAL A 52 2.63 -5.69 6.48
C VAL A 52 2.35 -5.99 5.00
N PRO A 53 2.79 -7.14 4.48
CA PRO A 53 2.45 -7.55 3.11
C PRO A 53 0.93 -7.64 2.95
N ARG A 54 0.39 -7.01 1.90
CA ARG A 54 -1.04 -7.08 1.58
C ARG A 54 -1.41 -8.54 1.30
N PRO A 55 -2.40 -9.11 2.00
CA PRO A 55 -2.84 -10.47 1.74
C PRO A 55 -3.40 -10.57 0.32
N ARG A 56 -2.91 -11.55 -0.44
CA ARG A 56 -3.40 -11.87 -1.79
C ARG A 56 -4.66 -12.71 -1.66
N ARG A 57 -5.72 -12.39 -2.42
CA ARG A 57 -6.89 -13.27 -2.50
C ARG A 57 -6.52 -14.46 -3.38
N SER A 58 -6.51 -15.66 -2.79
CA SER A 58 -6.43 -16.95 -3.51
C SER A 58 -7.71 -17.23 -4.28
#